data_AF-A0A1V5X0I7-F1
#
_entry.id   AF-A0A1V5X0I7-F1
#
_cell.length_a   1.000
_cell.length_b   1.000
_cell.length_c   1.000
_cell.angle_alpha   90.00
_cell.angle_beta   90.00
_cell.angle_gamma   90.00
#
_symmetry.space_group_name_H-M   'P 1'
#
loop_
_entity.id
_entity.type
_entity.pdbx_description
1 polymer ?
#
loop_
_entity_poly.entity_id
_entity_poly.type
_entity_poly.pdbx_seq_one_letter_code
_entity_poly.pdbx_strand_id
1 'polypeptide(L)'
;MQLNFVAPKGTLRYTLDGSEARNGNDYSGPIKLGDTETMVYVFAECDGLEEKRNFTFPASGSKEVPIVRELPAILYSPSPKRLDNSAKTYEGLKIAKDKNIEFEQVTLMVGSSPKVVHLSLGEMRITAEFIEKELAHLQTLLSPEAPVILSFKKAYTPTGYDLEQFAKSLGIEIGAGEVEQK
;
A
#
# COMPACT_ATOMS: atom_id res chain seq x y z
N MET A 1 29.79 13.65 -13.49
CA MET A 1 28.44 13.36 -12.98
C MET A 1 28.56 13.30 -11.47
N GLN A 2 28.12 14.33 -10.75
CA GLN A 2 28.30 14.43 -9.30
C GLN A 2 27.07 13.81 -8.63
N LEU A 3 27.29 12.69 -7.93
CA LEU A 3 26.25 12.04 -7.13
C LEU A 3 26.07 12.87 -5.85
N ASN A 4 24.95 13.57 -5.73
CA ASN A 4 24.54 14.20 -4.48
C ASN A 4 24.02 13.11 -3.54
N PHE A 5 24.86 12.67 -2.60
CA PHE A 5 24.41 11.86 -1.48
C PHE A 5 23.85 12.79 -0.40
N VAL A 6 22.53 12.80 -0.24
CA VAL A 6 21.88 13.42 0.92
C VAL A 6 21.78 12.33 1.98
N ALA A 7 22.56 12.45 3.05
CA ALA A 7 22.34 11.62 4.23
C ALA A 7 21.03 12.07 4.90
N PRO A 8 20.14 11.15 5.30
CA PRO A 8 19.01 11.48 6.16
C PRO A 8 19.54 12.22 7.40
N LYS A 9 18.95 13.36 7.75
CA LYS A 9 19.36 14.11 8.96
C LYS A 9 18.91 13.42 10.25
N GLY A 10 17.88 12.59 10.17
CA GLY A 10 17.30 11.90 11.32
C GLY A 10 18.07 10.67 11.77
N THR A 11 17.87 10.30 13.03
CA THR A 11 18.37 9.04 13.60
C THR A 11 17.36 7.94 13.31
N LEU A 12 17.84 6.78 12.90
CA LEU A 12 17.06 5.55 12.78
C LEU A 12 17.56 4.55 13.80
N ARG A 13 16.65 3.94 14.57
CA ARG A 13 16.96 2.85 15.50
C ARG A 13 16.06 1.65 15.26
N TYR A 14 16.56 0.47 15.61
CA TYR A 14 15.82 -0.77 15.42
C TYR A 14 16.06 -1.82 16.50
N THR A 15 15.09 -2.72 16.65
CA THR A 15 15.20 -3.96 17.44
C THR A 15 14.65 -5.13 16.64
N LEU A 16 15.13 -6.34 16.94
CA LEU A 16 14.68 -7.59 16.33
C LEU A 16 13.99 -8.52 17.35
N ASP A 17 14.01 -8.14 18.63
CA ASP A 17 13.51 -8.92 19.76
C ASP A 17 12.17 -8.40 20.32
N GLY A 18 11.59 -7.37 19.69
CA GLY A 18 10.34 -6.74 20.13
C GLY A 18 10.48 -5.70 21.24
N SER A 19 11.70 -5.41 21.70
CA SER A 19 11.92 -4.31 22.65
C SER A 19 11.69 -2.93 22.02
N GLU A 20 11.46 -1.90 22.83
CA GLU A 20 11.16 -0.53 22.38
C GLU A 20 12.28 0.03 21.49
N ALA A 21 11.99 0.18 20.19
CA ALA A 21 12.97 0.56 19.17
C ALA A 21 13.64 1.93 19.40
N ARG A 22 12.99 2.85 20.13
CA ARG A 22 13.63 4.11 20.55
C ARG A 22 14.94 3.89 21.32
N ASN A 23 15.03 2.78 22.07
CA ASN A 23 16.21 2.41 22.85
C ASN A 23 17.04 1.30 22.16
N GLY A 24 16.76 1.05 20.88
CA GLY A 24 17.37 0.00 20.08
C GLY A 24 18.74 0.35 19.53
N ASN A 25 19.19 -0.46 18.57
CA ASN A 25 20.46 -0.28 17.88
C ASN A 25 20.36 0.81 16.82
N ASP A 26 21.40 1.63 16.65
CA ASP A 26 21.46 2.60 15.57
C ASP A 26 21.53 1.90 14.20
N TYR A 27 20.72 2.35 13.25
CA TYR A 27 20.74 1.88 11.87
C TYR A 27 21.72 2.73 11.04
N SER A 28 22.93 2.22 10.85
CA SER A 28 23.99 2.86 10.06
C SER A 28 24.27 2.17 8.71
N GLY A 29 23.54 1.10 8.40
CA GLY A 29 23.71 0.31 7.18
C GLY A 29 22.84 -0.95 7.19
N PRO A 30 22.96 -1.82 6.16
CA PRO A 30 22.19 -3.06 6.07
C PRO A 30 22.36 -3.95 7.30
N ILE A 31 21.27 -4.59 7.74
CA ILE A 31 21.24 -5.52 8.87
C ILE A 31 21.06 -6.96 8.38
N LYS A 32 21.67 -7.91 9.09
CA LYS A 32 21.52 -9.34 8.78
C LYS A 32 20.32 -9.90 9.54
N LEU A 33 19.33 -10.40 8.81
CA LEU A 33 18.21 -11.16 9.37
C LEU A 33 18.56 -12.65 9.43
N GLY A 34 17.91 -13.38 10.34
CA GLY A 34 18.03 -14.85 10.42
C GLY A 34 17.23 -15.56 9.32
N ASP A 35 17.21 -16.89 9.37
CA ASP A 35 16.45 -17.70 8.40
C ASP A 35 14.96 -17.80 8.74
N THR A 36 14.55 -17.37 9.93
CA THR A 36 13.15 -17.37 10.39
C THR A 36 12.44 -16.07 10.01
N GLU A 37 11.12 -16.10 10.00
CA GLU A 37 10.31 -14.88 9.98
C GLU A 37 10.80 -13.91 11.06
N THR A 38 10.99 -12.65 10.68
CA THR A 38 11.57 -11.63 11.56
C THR A 38 10.79 -10.33 11.41
N MET A 39 10.33 -9.79 12.54
CA MET A 39 9.79 -8.43 12.62
C MET A 39 10.92 -7.47 13.00
N VAL A 40 11.13 -6.44 12.19
CA VAL A 40 12.06 -5.34 12.45
C VAL A 40 11.24 -4.17 12.96
N TYR A 41 11.42 -3.81 14.23
CA TYR A 41 10.77 -2.65 14.85
C TYR A 41 11.66 -1.44 14.62
N VAL A 42 11.14 -0.39 13.98
CA VAL A 42 11.92 0.78 13.57
C VAL A 42 11.36 2.04 14.21
N PHE A 43 12.26 2.85 14.75
CA PHE A 43 11.99 4.19 15.25
C PHE A 43 12.84 5.20 14.47
N ALA A 44 12.21 6.28 14.02
CA ALA A 44 12.85 7.39 13.35
C ALA A 44 12.63 8.67 14.16
N GLU A 45 13.66 9.49 14.32
CA GLU A 45 13.54 10.84 14.91
C GLU A 45 14.32 11.89 14.11
N CYS A 46 13.76 13.08 13.94
CA CYS A 46 14.45 14.24 13.34
C CYS A 46 13.79 15.52 13.84
N ASP A 47 14.57 16.48 14.34
CA ASP A 47 14.08 17.80 14.78
C ASP A 47 12.87 17.73 15.74
N GLY A 48 12.83 16.73 16.62
CA GLY A 48 11.75 16.50 17.59
C GLY A 48 10.49 15.84 17.02
N LEU A 49 10.48 15.49 15.73
CA LEU A 49 9.46 14.65 15.11
C LEU A 49 9.88 13.19 15.21
N GLU A 50 8.90 12.32 15.41
CA GLU A 50 9.11 10.89 15.62
C GLU A 50 8.13 10.08 14.79
N GLU A 51 8.60 8.96 14.25
CA GLU A 51 7.75 7.99 13.56
C GLU A 51 8.16 6.56 13.95
N LYS A 52 7.18 5.67 14.08
CA LYS A 52 7.41 4.25 14.34
C LYS A 52 6.80 3.40 13.25
N ARG A 53 7.57 2.43 12.76
CA ARG A 53 7.11 1.47 11.77
C ARG A 53 7.72 0.12 12.03
N ASN A 54 6.92 -0.93 11.81
CA ASN A 54 7.39 -2.30 11.88
C ASN A 54 7.40 -2.87 10.46
N PHE A 55 8.40 -3.70 10.16
CA PHE A 55 8.52 -4.41 8.91
C PHE A 55 8.61 -5.90 9.19
N THR A 56 7.68 -6.68 8.68
CA THR A 56 7.74 -8.14 8.78
C THR A 56 8.36 -8.72 7.53
N PHE A 57 9.42 -9.51 7.72
CA PHE A 57 10.11 -10.23 6.66
C PHE A 57 9.81 -11.72 6.78
N PRO A 58 9.47 -12.39 5.66
CA PRO A 58 9.25 -13.83 5.68
C PRO A 58 10.52 -14.60 6.02
N ALA A 59 10.35 -15.86 6.43
CA ALA A 59 11.44 -16.81 6.53
C ALA A 59 12.21 -16.92 5.19
N SER A 60 13.50 -17.21 5.27
CA SER A 60 14.38 -17.33 4.11
C SER A 60 13.81 -18.32 3.07
N GLY A 61 13.69 -17.88 1.82
CA GLY A 61 13.12 -18.67 0.73
C GLY A 61 11.60 -18.63 0.61
N SER A 62 10.87 -18.06 1.58
CA SER A 62 9.42 -17.82 1.45
C SER A 62 9.14 -16.48 0.77
N LYS A 63 8.07 -16.47 -0.04
CA LYS A 63 7.50 -15.25 -0.64
C LYS A 63 6.21 -14.81 0.07
N GLU A 64 5.75 -15.58 1.05
CA GLU A 64 4.51 -15.33 1.76
C GLU A 64 4.70 -14.17 2.73
N VAL A 65 4.05 -13.03 2.48
CA VAL A 65 4.12 -11.88 3.38
C VAL A 65 3.27 -12.18 4.61
N PRO A 66 3.84 -12.21 5.83
CA PRO A 66 3.07 -12.51 7.02
C PRO A 66 2.10 -11.38 7.34
N ILE A 67 0.82 -11.72 7.46
CA ILE A 67 -0.27 -10.79 7.77
C ILE A 67 -1.03 -11.34 8.98
N VAL A 68 -1.13 -10.55 10.05
CA VAL A 68 -1.96 -10.87 11.21
C VAL A 68 -3.42 -10.61 10.84
N ARG A 69 -4.21 -11.67 10.74
CA ARG A 69 -5.54 -11.62 10.12
C ARG A 69 -6.54 -10.75 10.86
N GLU A 70 -6.40 -10.62 12.18
CA GLU A 70 -7.34 -9.94 13.06
C GLU A 70 -7.06 -8.45 13.24
N LEU A 71 -5.85 -7.99 12.91
CA LEU A 71 -5.46 -6.58 13.05
C LEU A 71 -5.76 -5.79 11.77
N PRO A 72 -6.07 -4.49 11.86
CA PRO A 72 -6.13 -3.61 10.70
C PRO A 72 -4.84 -3.71 9.87
N ALA A 73 -4.97 -3.60 8.55
CA ALA A 73 -3.84 -3.66 7.66
C ALA A 73 -3.87 -2.50 6.65
N ILE A 74 -2.69 -1.99 6.34
CA ILE A 74 -2.50 -1.02 5.28
C ILE A 74 -1.55 -1.64 4.27
N LEU A 75 -2.03 -1.86 3.06
CA LEU A 75 -1.15 -2.09 1.93
C LEU A 75 -0.54 -0.74 1.53
N TYR A 76 0.78 -0.67 1.44
CA TYR A 76 1.54 0.46 0.90
C TYR A 76 2.54 -0.06 -0.13
N SER A 77 2.41 0.42 -1.36
CA SER A 77 3.25 -0.01 -2.49
C SER A 77 3.93 1.20 -3.13
N PRO A 78 5.28 1.28 -3.17
CA PRO A 78 6.00 2.37 -3.82
C PRO A 78 5.61 2.53 -5.30
N SER A 79 5.44 1.40 -5.98
CA SER A 79 4.86 1.30 -7.33
C SER A 79 3.35 1.05 -7.23
N PRO A 80 2.48 1.82 -7.90
CA PRO A 80 1.03 1.63 -7.76
C PRO A 80 0.58 0.20 -8.10
N LYS A 81 -0.30 -0.37 -7.29
CA LYS A 81 -1.04 -1.59 -7.65
C LYS A 81 -2.10 -1.21 -8.68
N ARG A 82 -2.31 -2.07 -9.68
CA ARG A 82 -3.15 -1.77 -10.86
C ARG A 82 -4.24 -2.81 -11.04
N LEU A 83 -5.48 -2.34 -11.09
CA LEU A 83 -6.62 -3.07 -11.62
C LEU A 83 -6.67 -2.75 -13.13
N ASP A 84 -6.08 -3.65 -13.92
CA ASP A 84 -5.66 -3.39 -15.30
C ASP A 84 -6.79 -3.37 -16.35
N ASN A 85 -8.03 -3.65 -15.95
CA ASN A 85 -9.18 -3.64 -16.83
C ASN A 85 -10.48 -3.33 -16.06
N SER A 86 -11.57 -3.09 -16.81
CA SER A 86 -12.86 -2.74 -16.23
C SER A 86 -13.40 -3.81 -15.28
N ALA A 87 -13.31 -5.10 -15.65
CA ALA A 87 -13.84 -6.18 -14.83
C ALA A 87 -13.15 -6.23 -13.47
N LYS A 88 -11.81 -6.23 -13.44
CA LYS A 88 -11.03 -6.15 -12.19
C LYS A 88 -11.32 -4.86 -11.41
N THR A 89 -11.49 -3.73 -12.10
CA THR A 89 -11.77 -2.46 -11.43
C THR A 89 -13.11 -2.50 -10.71
N TYR A 90 -14.19 -2.91 -11.39
CA TYR A 90 -15.52 -2.99 -10.78
C TYR A 90 -15.62 -4.09 -9.72
N GLU A 91 -14.97 -5.23 -9.93
CA GLU A 91 -14.87 -6.26 -8.88
C GLU A 91 -14.12 -5.73 -7.66
N GLY A 92 -13.01 -5.04 -7.86
CA GLY A 92 -12.24 -4.45 -6.77
C GLY A 92 -13.02 -3.39 -6.02
N LEU A 93 -13.74 -2.50 -6.72
CA LEU A 93 -14.61 -1.50 -6.09
C LEU A 93 -15.76 -2.15 -5.32
N LYS A 94 -16.35 -3.22 -5.84
CA LYS A 94 -17.39 -3.98 -5.14
C LYS A 94 -16.86 -4.58 -3.84
N ILE A 95 -15.74 -5.31 -3.89
CA ILE A 95 -15.12 -5.91 -2.70
C ILE A 95 -14.75 -4.81 -1.70
N ALA A 96 -14.19 -3.71 -2.18
CA ALA A 96 -13.78 -2.59 -1.34
C ALA A 96 -14.97 -1.95 -0.63
N LYS A 97 -16.09 -1.73 -1.32
CA LYS A 97 -17.34 -1.26 -0.71
C LYS A 97 -17.87 -2.24 0.33
N ASP A 98 -17.96 -3.52 -0.01
CA ASP A 98 -18.50 -4.57 0.87
C ASP A 98 -17.66 -4.72 2.16
N LYS A 99 -16.36 -4.40 2.09
CA LYS A 99 -15.40 -4.54 3.19
C LYS A 99 -14.93 -3.21 3.79
N ASN A 100 -15.51 -2.07 3.39
CA ASN A 100 -15.08 -0.74 3.82
C ASN A 100 -13.57 -0.47 3.60
N ILE A 101 -13.03 -0.88 2.44
CA ILE A 101 -11.65 -0.60 2.04
C ILE A 101 -11.59 0.81 1.45
N GLU A 102 -10.64 1.60 1.94
CA GLU A 102 -10.35 2.94 1.42
C GLU A 102 -9.02 2.94 0.66
N PHE A 103 -8.88 3.84 -0.31
CA PHE A 103 -7.68 3.98 -1.12
C PHE A 103 -7.05 5.36 -0.97
N GLU A 104 -5.75 5.44 -1.24
CA GLU A 104 -5.01 6.71 -1.32
C GLU A 104 -4.02 6.69 -2.48
N GLN A 105 -3.71 7.87 -3.02
CA GLN A 105 -2.90 8.04 -4.23
C GLN A 105 -3.49 7.26 -5.42
N VAL A 106 -4.77 7.53 -5.70
CA VAL A 106 -5.56 6.85 -6.72
C VAL A 106 -5.37 7.50 -8.08
N THR A 107 -5.24 6.70 -9.13
CA THR A 107 -5.33 7.14 -10.52
C THR A 107 -6.43 6.35 -11.23
N LEU A 108 -7.34 7.07 -11.89
CA LEU A 108 -8.33 6.50 -12.79
C LEU A 108 -7.99 6.88 -14.22
N MET A 109 -8.04 5.90 -15.11
CA MET A 109 -8.03 6.10 -16.55
C MET A 109 -9.34 5.55 -17.11
N VAL A 110 -10.14 6.42 -17.73
CA VAL A 110 -11.47 6.09 -18.27
C VAL A 110 -11.47 6.39 -19.77
N GLY A 111 -11.82 5.40 -20.59
CA GLY A 111 -11.81 5.47 -22.04
C GLY A 111 -10.49 5.03 -22.66
N SER A 112 -10.34 5.35 -23.94
CA SER A 112 -9.16 5.05 -24.74
C SER A 112 -8.95 6.13 -25.79
N SER A 113 -7.74 6.26 -26.32
CA SER A 113 -7.43 7.27 -27.33
C SER A 113 -8.42 7.22 -28.51
N PRO A 114 -8.96 8.36 -28.98
CA PRO A 114 -8.61 9.73 -28.58
C PRO A 114 -9.46 10.30 -27.42
N LYS A 115 -10.46 9.56 -26.92
CA LYS A 115 -11.38 10.02 -25.87
C LYS A 115 -11.06 9.34 -24.53
N VAL A 116 -10.13 9.94 -23.79
CA VAL A 116 -9.66 9.43 -22.50
C VAL A 116 -9.68 10.52 -21.44
N VAL A 117 -10.07 10.14 -20.22
CA VAL A 117 -9.97 10.96 -19.01
C VAL A 117 -8.94 10.33 -18.08
N HIS A 118 -8.05 11.16 -17.53
CA HIS A 118 -7.14 10.80 -16.45
C HIS A 118 -7.49 11.61 -15.20
N LEU A 119 -7.88 10.94 -14.12
CA LEU A 119 -8.10 11.56 -12.81
C LEU A 119 -7.03 11.05 -11.84
N SER A 120 -6.37 11.97 -11.13
CA SER A 120 -5.39 11.63 -10.09
C SER A 120 -5.79 12.28 -8.78
N LEU A 121 -5.90 11.47 -7.73
CA LEU A 121 -6.23 11.88 -6.37
C LEU A 121 -4.98 11.63 -5.53
N GLY A 122 -4.49 12.66 -4.85
CA GLY A 122 -3.22 12.62 -4.11
C GLY A 122 -3.30 11.88 -2.77
N GLU A 123 -2.67 12.44 -1.75
CA GLU A 123 -2.65 11.90 -0.39
C GLU A 123 -3.96 12.20 0.35
N MET A 124 -5.05 11.64 -0.17
CA MET A 124 -6.39 11.71 0.40
C MET A 124 -7.00 10.32 0.47
N ARG A 125 -7.63 9.99 1.61
CA ARG A 125 -8.40 8.74 1.75
C ARG A 125 -9.72 8.83 1.01
N ILE A 126 -9.97 7.85 0.16
CA ILE A 126 -11.12 7.82 -0.74
C ILE A 126 -11.81 6.47 -0.64
N THR A 127 -13.13 6.50 -0.48
CA THR A 127 -13.93 5.27 -0.42
C THR A 127 -14.25 4.74 -1.82
N ALA A 128 -14.61 3.46 -1.90
CA ALA A 128 -15.04 2.85 -3.16
C ALA A 128 -16.30 3.54 -3.75
N GLU A 129 -17.24 3.97 -2.90
CA GLU A 129 -18.46 4.66 -3.34
C GLU A 129 -18.17 6.02 -3.97
N PHE A 130 -17.19 6.75 -3.45
CA PHE A 130 -16.74 7.98 -4.09
C PHE A 130 -16.24 7.69 -5.50
N ILE A 131 -15.36 6.68 -5.65
CA ILE A 131 -14.80 6.30 -6.96
C ILE A 131 -15.90 5.85 -7.92
N GLU A 132 -16.86 5.03 -7.47
CA GLU A 132 -18.00 4.60 -8.30
C GLU A 132 -18.85 5.79 -8.78
N LYS A 133 -19.10 6.78 -7.92
CA LYS A 133 -19.85 8.00 -8.30
C LYS A 133 -19.09 8.83 -9.33
N GLU A 134 -17.79 9.01 -9.15
CA GLU A 134 -16.95 9.73 -10.11
C GLU A 134 -16.90 8.99 -11.46
N LEU A 135 -16.74 7.67 -11.45
CA LEU A 135 -16.77 6.86 -12.68
C LEU A 135 -18.10 7.01 -13.42
N ALA A 136 -19.23 6.91 -12.71
CA ALA A 136 -20.55 7.10 -13.31
C ALA A 136 -20.69 8.49 -13.94
N HIS A 137 -20.18 9.54 -13.28
CA HIS A 137 -20.19 10.89 -13.84
C HIS A 137 -19.31 11.00 -15.09
N LEU A 138 -18.07 10.50 -15.04
CA LEU A 138 -17.14 10.53 -16.18
C LEU A 138 -17.66 9.74 -17.38
N GLN A 139 -18.39 8.64 -17.15
CA GLN A 139 -19.00 7.85 -18.21
C GLN A 139 -20.13 8.59 -18.94
N THR A 140 -20.75 9.61 -18.33
CA THR A 140 -21.71 10.48 -19.04
C THR A 140 -21.05 11.38 -20.09
N LEU A 141 -19.76 11.70 -19.92
CA LEU A 141 -18.96 12.45 -20.88
C LEU A 141 -18.35 11.54 -21.97
N LEU A 142 -18.28 10.24 -21.69
CA LEU A 142 -17.73 9.21 -22.56
C LEU A 142 -18.84 8.26 -23.01
N SER A 143 -18.56 6.96 -23.09
CA SER A 143 -19.58 5.91 -23.23
C SER A 143 -19.64 5.09 -21.93
N PRO A 144 -20.81 4.52 -21.56
CA PRO A 144 -20.94 3.63 -20.42
C PRO A 144 -20.00 2.41 -20.46
N GLU A 145 -19.59 1.99 -21.66
CA GLU A 145 -18.71 0.87 -21.92
C GLU A 145 -17.23 1.29 -22.03
N ALA A 146 -16.91 2.56 -21.77
CA ALA A 146 -15.55 3.06 -21.78
C ALA A 146 -14.64 2.21 -20.86
N PRO A 147 -13.48 1.74 -21.34
CA PRO A 147 -12.55 0.98 -20.52
C PRO A 147 -12.15 1.73 -19.26
N VAL A 148 -12.06 1.04 -18.12
CA VAL A 148 -11.66 1.64 -16.85
C VAL A 148 -10.45 0.91 -16.31
N ILE A 149 -9.46 1.68 -15.88
CA ILE A 149 -8.29 1.20 -15.15
C ILE A 149 -8.17 2.03 -13.88
N LEU A 150 -8.02 1.35 -12.76
CA LEU A 150 -7.76 1.95 -11.46
C LEU A 150 -6.37 1.56 -10.99
N SER A 151 -5.62 2.51 -10.45
CA SER A 151 -4.38 2.25 -9.72
C SER A 151 -4.38 2.97 -8.39
N PHE A 152 -3.71 2.43 -7.38
CA PHE A 152 -3.59 3.03 -6.05
C PHE A 152 -2.23 2.69 -5.44
N LYS A 153 -1.73 3.52 -4.51
CA LYS A 153 -0.53 3.18 -3.73
C LYS A 153 -0.83 2.67 -2.33
N LYS A 154 -1.97 3.06 -1.75
CA LYS A 154 -2.42 2.52 -0.47
C LYS A 154 -3.83 1.96 -0.53
N ALA A 155 -4.05 0.88 0.21
CA ALA A 155 -5.36 0.36 0.56
C ALA A 155 -5.43 0.13 2.07
N TYR A 156 -6.42 0.74 2.71
CA TYR A 156 -6.69 0.62 4.14
C TYR A 156 -7.79 -0.42 4.32
N THR A 157 -7.50 -1.51 5.03
CA THR A 157 -8.46 -2.59 5.27
C THR A 157 -8.79 -2.69 6.76
N PRO A 158 -10.06 -2.98 7.12
CA PRO A 158 -10.42 -3.15 8.53
C PRO A 158 -9.65 -4.29 9.22
N THR A 159 -9.29 -5.34 8.47
CA THR A 159 -8.52 -6.47 8.96
C THR A 159 -7.49 -6.95 7.95
N GLY A 160 -6.45 -7.66 8.41
CA GLY A 160 -5.47 -8.34 7.56
C GLY A 160 -6.13 -9.41 6.68
N TYR A 161 -7.15 -10.09 7.20
CA TYR A 161 -7.96 -11.02 6.40
C TYR A 161 -8.66 -10.33 5.22
N ASP A 162 -9.15 -9.10 5.42
CA ASP A 162 -9.75 -8.34 4.33
C ASP A 162 -8.74 -7.99 3.24
N LEU A 163 -7.51 -7.66 3.62
CA LEU A 163 -6.41 -7.43 2.69
C LEU A 163 -6.04 -8.69 1.92
N GLU A 164 -5.89 -9.84 2.59
CA GLU A 164 -5.60 -11.13 1.95
C GLU A 164 -6.66 -11.47 0.90
N GLN A 165 -7.95 -11.35 1.27
CA GLN A 165 -9.04 -11.65 0.35
C GLN A 165 -9.10 -10.68 -0.82
N PHE A 166 -8.94 -9.38 -0.57
CA PHE A 166 -8.93 -8.36 -1.62
C PHE A 166 -7.79 -8.62 -2.62
N ALA A 167 -6.59 -8.86 -2.13
CA ALA A 167 -5.43 -9.11 -2.96
C ALA A 167 -5.56 -10.42 -3.75
N LYS A 168 -6.01 -11.49 -3.09
CA LYS A 168 -6.21 -12.80 -3.71
C LYS A 168 -7.26 -12.76 -4.83
N SER A 169 -8.41 -12.14 -4.59
CA SER A 169 -9.49 -12.06 -5.57
C SER A 169 -9.07 -11.30 -6.84
N LEU A 170 -8.21 -10.29 -6.70
CA LEU A 170 -7.81 -9.43 -7.81
C LEU A 170 -6.45 -9.80 -8.42
N GLY A 171 -5.78 -10.81 -7.87
CA GLY A 171 -4.43 -11.22 -8.28
C GLY A 171 -3.37 -10.15 -8.00
N ILE A 172 -3.53 -9.39 -6.92
CA ILE A 172 -2.56 -8.38 -6.47
C ILE A 172 -1.46 -9.09 -5.69
N GLU A 173 -0.22 -8.98 -6.16
CA GLU A 173 0.94 -9.44 -5.41
C GLU A 173 1.27 -8.45 -4.29
N ILE A 174 1.39 -8.95 -3.06
CA ILE A 174 1.86 -8.20 -1.90
C ILE A 174 3.35 -8.52 -1.71
N GLY A 175 4.20 -7.51 -1.73
CA GLY A 175 5.64 -7.61 -1.54
C GLY A 175 6.04 -7.50 -0.07
N ALA A 176 7.25 -7.98 0.26
CA ALA A 176 7.82 -7.81 1.60
C ALA A 176 7.91 -6.33 1.97
N GLY A 177 7.47 -5.98 3.19
CA GLY A 177 7.44 -4.60 3.68
C GLY A 177 6.33 -3.72 3.11
N GLU A 178 5.47 -4.24 2.24
CA GLU A 178 4.31 -3.51 1.71
C GLU A 178 3.09 -3.54 2.65
N VAL A 179 3.15 -4.26 3.76
CA VAL A 179 2.06 -4.30 4.75
C VAL A 179 2.48 -3.60 6.03
N GLU A 180 1.62 -2.69 6.49
CA GLU A 180 1.72 -2.07 7.81
C GLU A 180 0.55 -2.55 8.67
N GLN A 181 0.85 -3.02 9.89
CA GLN A 181 -0.15 -3.39 10.90
C GLN A 181 0.26 -2.77 12.24
N LYS A 182 -0.72 -2.31 13.01
CA LYS A 182 -0.53 -1.73 14.34
C LYS A 182 -1.34 -2.50 15.37
#